data_AF-A0A2D6MU14-F1
#
_entry.id   AF-A0A2D6MU14-F1
#
_cell.length_a   1.000
_cell.length_b   1.000
_cell.length_c   1.000
_cell.angle_alpha   90.00
_cell.angle_beta   90.00
_cell.angle_gamma   90.00
#
_symmetry.space_group_name_H-M   'P 1'
#
loop_
_entity.id
_entity.type
_entity.pdbx_description
1 polymer ?
#
loop_
_entity_poly.entity_id
_entity_poly.type
_entity_poly.pdbx_seq_one_letter_code
_entity_poly.pdbx_strand_id
1 'polypeptide(L)'
;MFYDALGSLLGQAGDAIERAGERTESDARGQREARQIGLLLRRTYAIWPRLFETLVTETGILVRGLEEVNIELDRRGLETNRVPPESDPLAYYRSIGLALDATIARLGERPAEDWSEAALASLRRSLAESAEVQGRLVDEMLKPTRESTARRAPATSVGEEGA
;
A
#
# COMPACT_ATOMS: atom_id res chain seq x y z
N MET A 1 6.71 -4.33 14.61
CA MET A 1 8.13 -4.34 15.04
C MET A 1 9.11 -4.43 13.88
N PHE A 2 9.15 -5.49 13.07
CA PHE A 2 10.09 -5.57 11.94
C PHE A 2 9.82 -4.50 10.87
N TYR A 3 8.58 -4.35 10.43
CA TYR A 3 8.21 -3.38 9.40
C TYR A 3 8.38 -1.94 9.86
N ASP A 4 8.05 -1.62 11.12
CA ASP A 4 8.27 -0.26 11.67
C ASP A 4 9.76 0.12 11.70
N ALA A 5 10.62 -0.85 12.02
CA ALA A 5 12.07 -0.68 12.00
C ALA A 5 12.58 -0.48 10.56
N LEU A 6 12.06 -1.25 9.59
CA LEU A 6 12.40 -1.08 8.18
C LEU A 6 11.97 0.30 7.66
N GLY A 7 10.76 0.76 7.99
CA GLY A 7 10.30 2.11 7.69
C GLY A 7 11.25 3.17 8.27
N SER A 8 11.60 3.03 9.55
CA SER A 8 12.52 3.96 10.23
C SER A 8 13.92 4.00 9.56
N LEU A 9 14.43 2.84 9.13
CA LEU A 9 15.71 2.74 8.40
C LEU A 9 15.64 3.44 7.04
N LEU A 10 14.52 3.36 6.32
CA LEU A 10 14.32 4.09 5.07
C LEU A 10 14.36 5.61 5.29
N GLY A 11 13.72 6.10 6.35
CA GLY A 11 13.77 7.51 6.72
C GLY A 11 15.21 7.97 7.04
N GLN A 12 15.91 7.21 7.88
CA GLN A 12 17.30 7.50 8.25
C GLN A 12 18.26 7.45 7.05
N ALA A 13 18.09 6.47 6.16
CA ALA A 13 18.87 6.37 4.94
C ALA A 13 18.62 7.56 4.01
N GLY A 14 17.36 8.01 3.90
CA GLY A 14 17.00 9.19 3.13
C GLY A 14 17.73 10.45 3.62
N ASP A 15 17.74 10.67 4.94
CA ASP A 15 18.46 11.79 5.56
C ASP A 15 19.99 11.67 5.42
N ALA A 16 20.54 10.46 5.54
CA ALA A 16 21.98 10.24 5.44
C ALA A 16 22.51 10.52 4.02
N ILE A 17 21.77 10.10 3.00
CA ILE A 17 22.16 10.30 1.59
C ILE A 17 22.13 11.79 1.21
N GLU A 18 21.14 12.55 1.69
CA GLU A 18 21.08 13.99 1.44
C GLU A 18 22.29 14.72 2.06
N ARG A 19 22.59 14.44 3.34
CA ARG A 19 23.76 15.03 4.03
C ARG A 19 25.09 14.64 3.39
N ALA A 20 25.20 13.43 2.83
CA ALA A 20 26.40 12.99 2.11
C ALA A 20 26.55 13.73 0.77
N GLY A 21 25.44 13.96 0.06
CA GLY A 21 25.41 14.75 -1.16
C GLY A 21 25.89 16.19 -0.95
N GLU A 22 25.46 16.85 0.14
CA GLU A 22 25.86 18.22 0.49
C GLU A 22 27.38 18.39 0.70
N ARG A 23 28.08 17.33 1.12
CA ARG A 23 29.53 17.34 1.38
C ARG A 23 30.39 17.13 0.13
N THR A 24 29.78 16.80 -1.00
CA THR A 24 30.51 16.45 -2.23
C THR A 24 30.55 17.66 -3.15
N GLU A 25 31.50 18.57 -2.94
CA GLU A 25 31.54 19.90 -3.58
C GLU A 25 31.77 19.89 -5.11
N SER A 26 32.30 18.80 -5.69
CA SER A 26 32.75 18.77 -7.09
C SER A 26 31.80 18.10 -8.10
N ASP A 27 30.71 17.46 -7.67
CA ASP A 27 29.81 16.72 -8.57
C ASP A 27 28.34 17.15 -8.45
N ALA A 28 27.95 18.14 -9.25
CA ALA A 28 26.57 18.62 -9.34
C ALA A 28 25.57 17.55 -9.82
N ARG A 29 26.02 16.53 -10.57
CA ARG A 29 25.15 15.42 -10.97
C ARG A 29 24.92 14.48 -9.80
N GLY A 30 25.98 14.04 -9.12
CA GLY A 30 25.89 13.22 -7.92
C GLY A 30 25.06 13.86 -6.81
N GLN A 31 25.18 15.18 -6.61
CA GLN A 31 24.32 15.91 -5.67
C GLN A 31 22.83 15.90 -6.04
N ARG A 32 22.48 15.92 -7.33
CA ARG A 32 21.09 15.83 -7.78
C ARG A 32 20.55 14.42 -7.60
N GLU A 33 21.33 13.42 -7.96
CA GLU A 33 20.98 12.00 -7.79
C GLU A 33 20.80 11.67 -6.30
N ALA A 34 21.71 12.10 -5.42
CA ALA A 34 21.59 11.92 -3.97
C ALA A 34 20.32 12.58 -3.41
N ARG A 35 20.01 13.82 -3.83
CA ARG A 35 18.76 14.49 -3.44
C ARG A 35 17.51 13.73 -3.90
N GLN A 36 17.51 13.21 -5.12
CA GLN A 36 16.40 12.41 -5.65
C GLN A 36 16.22 11.11 -4.86
N ILE A 37 17.31 10.38 -4.59
CA ILE A 37 17.27 9.14 -3.81
C ILE A 37 16.80 9.43 -2.38
N GLY A 38 17.34 10.46 -1.72
CA GLY A 38 16.94 10.86 -0.37
C GLY A 38 15.47 11.27 -0.29
N LEU A 39 14.95 11.94 -1.33
CA LEU A 39 13.52 12.28 -1.45
C LEU A 39 12.66 11.03 -1.62
N LEU A 40 13.06 10.09 -2.49
CA LEU A 40 12.32 8.85 -2.73
C LEU A 40 12.23 8.02 -1.45
N LEU A 41 13.34 7.84 -0.74
CA LEU A 41 13.38 7.10 0.53
C LEU A 41 12.49 7.71 1.60
N ARG A 42 12.50 9.05 1.74
CA ARG A 42 11.60 9.75 2.67
C ARG A 42 10.14 9.66 2.26
N ARG A 43 9.84 9.70 0.96
CA ARG A 43 8.48 9.48 0.47
C ARG A 43 8.02 8.05 0.78
N THR A 44 8.86 7.05 0.55
CA THR A 44 8.56 5.65 0.90
C THR A 44 8.38 5.48 2.41
N TYR A 45 9.20 6.12 3.24
CA TYR A 45 8.99 6.15 4.68
C TYR A 45 7.66 6.80 5.08
N ALA A 46 7.32 7.96 4.50
CA ALA A 46 6.10 8.69 4.84
C ALA A 46 4.82 7.91 4.54
N ILE A 47 4.84 7.05 3.52
CA ILE A 47 3.70 6.18 3.16
C ILE A 47 3.71 4.86 3.93
N TRP A 48 4.81 4.54 4.61
CA TRP A 48 5.05 3.23 5.20
C TRP A 48 4.04 2.82 6.27
N PRO A 49 3.68 3.66 7.26
CA PRO A 49 2.68 3.30 8.26
C PRO A 49 1.31 3.03 7.61
N ARG A 50 0.96 3.87 6.63
CA ARG A 50 -0.32 3.78 5.90
C ARG A 50 -0.41 2.52 5.06
N LEU A 51 0.68 2.07 4.44
CA LEU A 51 0.73 0.81 3.68
C LEU A 51 0.28 -0.39 4.55
N PHE A 52 0.75 -0.48 5.79
CA PHE A 52 0.39 -1.60 6.68
C PHE A 52 -1.02 -1.47 7.26
N GLU A 53 -1.48 -0.25 7.57
CA GLU A 53 -2.88 -0.01 7.95
C GLU A 53 -3.85 -0.40 6.82
N THR A 54 -3.51 -0.03 5.58
CA THR A 54 -4.22 -0.43 4.36
C THR A 54 -4.21 -1.95 4.22
N LEU A 55 -3.05 -2.60 4.35
CA LEU A 55 -2.91 -4.06 4.27
C LEU A 55 -3.78 -4.79 5.30
N VAL A 56 -3.80 -4.33 6.55
CA VAL A 56 -4.65 -4.90 7.62
C VAL A 56 -6.13 -4.75 7.26
N THR A 57 -6.52 -3.59 6.75
CA THR A 57 -7.91 -3.32 6.33
C THR A 57 -8.33 -4.23 5.17
N GLU A 58 -7.50 -4.33 4.12
CA GLU A 58 -7.74 -5.23 2.99
C GLU A 58 -7.85 -6.68 3.44
N THR A 59 -6.89 -7.14 4.24
CA THR A 59 -6.89 -8.50 4.80
C THR A 59 -8.21 -8.79 5.52
N GLY A 60 -8.71 -7.86 6.34
CA GLY A 60 -9.99 -8.02 7.03
C GLY A 60 -11.20 -8.09 6.08
N ILE A 61 -11.20 -7.34 4.99
CA ILE A 61 -12.25 -7.38 3.96
C ILE A 61 -12.23 -8.73 3.24
N LEU A 62 -11.05 -9.14 2.76
CA LEU A 62 -10.87 -10.37 1.99
C LEU A 62 -11.17 -11.62 2.83
N VAL A 63 -10.69 -11.66 4.09
CA VAL A 63 -10.98 -12.76 5.02
C VAL A 63 -12.48 -12.90 5.25
N ARG A 64 -13.19 -11.80 5.48
CA ARG A 64 -14.65 -11.83 5.69
C ARG A 64 -15.39 -12.38 4.47
N GLY A 65 -15.05 -11.90 3.28
CA GLY A 65 -15.64 -12.42 2.04
C GLY A 65 -15.34 -13.91 1.82
N LEU A 66 -14.12 -14.34 2.14
CA LEU A 66 -13.71 -15.73 2.06
C LEU A 66 -14.40 -16.61 3.12
N GLU A 67 -14.61 -16.12 4.34
CA GLU A 67 -15.34 -16.80 5.41
C GLU A 67 -16.80 -17.02 5.04
N GLU A 68 -17.48 -16.01 4.48
CA GLU A 68 -18.86 -16.14 4.02
C GLU A 68 -19.01 -17.28 3.00
N VAL A 69 -18.10 -17.36 2.03
CA VAL A 69 -18.12 -18.43 1.02
C VAL A 69 -17.72 -19.77 1.62
N ASN A 70 -16.73 -19.82 2.51
CA ASN A 70 -16.34 -21.07 3.17
C ASN A 70 -17.46 -21.65 4.04
N ILE A 71 -18.28 -20.81 4.70
CA ILE A 71 -19.48 -21.26 5.41
C ILE A 71 -20.46 -21.92 4.44
N GLU A 72 -20.66 -21.35 3.26
CA GLU A 72 -21.54 -21.94 2.25
C GLU A 72 -20.96 -23.24 1.69
N LEU A 73 -19.66 -23.31 1.41
CA LEU A 73 -18.98 -24.54 1.00
C LEU A 73 -19.14 -25.66 2.04
N ASP A 74 -18.96 -25.36 3.32
CA ASP A 74 -19.16 -26.32 4.41
C ASP A 74 -20.60 -26.83 4.48
N ARG A 75 -21.60 -25.94 4.32
CA ARG A 75 -23.02 -26.33 4.28
C ARG A 75 -23.32 -27.32 3.16
N ARG A 76 -22.53 -27.29 2.08
CA ARG A 76 -22.63 -28.20 0.94
C ARG A 76 -21.73 -29.43 1.06
N GLY A 77 -20.98 -29.56 2.15
CA GLY A 77 -20.01 -30.65 2.33
C GLY A 77 -18.85 -30.58 1.35
N LEU A 78 -18.52 -29.38 0.86
CA LEU A 78 -17.41 -29.13 -0.04
C LEU A 78 -16.16 -28.71 0.74
N GLU A 79 -15.01 -28.98 0.14
CA GLU A 79 -13.72 -28.56 0.71
C GLU A 79 -13.63 -27.02 0.80
N THR A 80 -13.23 -26.53 1.97
CA THR A 80 -13.00 -25.10 2.24
C THR A 80 -11.53 -24.73 2.09
N ASN A 81 -11.26 -23.48 1.72
CA ASN A 81 -9.90 -22.92 1.69
C ASN A 81 -9.75 -21.92 2.84
N ARG A 82 -9.81 -22.41 4.09
CA ARG A 82 -9.63 -21.54 5.26
C ARG A 82 -8.16 -21.18 5.43
N VAL A 83 -7.90 -19.91 5.75
CA VAL A 83 -6.55 -19.42 5.99
C VAL A 83 -6.30 -19.36 7.50
N PRO A 84 -5.30 -20.05 8.03
CA PRO A 84 -4.93 -19.89 9.43
C PRO A 84 -4.31 -18.51 9.67
N PRO A 85 -4.48 -17.91 10.85
CA PRO A 85 -3.84 -16.65 11.17
C PRO A 85 -2.31 -16.82 11.17
N GLU A 86 -1.61 -15.93 10.48
CA GLU A 86 -0.14 -15.89 10.45
C GLU A 86 0.39 -14.65 11.17
N SER A 87 1.58 -14.78 11.77
CA SER A 87 2.24 -13.66 12.47
C SER A 87 2.88 -12.65 11.51
N ASP A 88 3.26 -13.08 10.31
CA ASP A 88 3.78 -12.21 9.26
C ASP A 88 2.59 -11.71 8.41
N PRO A 89 2.30 -10.40 8.38
CA PRO A 89 1.18 -9.84 7.64
C PRO A 89 1.31 -9.99 6.12
N LEU A 90 2.52 -10.01 5.56
CA LEU A 90 2.71 -10.21 4.11
C LEU A 90 2.53 -11.68 3.73
N ALA A 91 3.02 -12.58 4.56
CA ALA A 91 2.78 -14.01 4.38
C ALA A 91 1.28 -14.32 4.52
N TYR A 92 0.62 -13.73 5.53
CA TYR A 92 -0.83 -13.86 5.72
C TYR A 92 -1.63 -13.38 4.50
N TYR A 93 -1.31 -12.18 4.00
CA TYR A 93 -1.96 -11.62 2.81
C TYR A 93 -1.77 -12.51 1.57
N ARG A 94 -0.56 -13.08 1.40
CA ARG A 94 -0.29 -14.02 0.31
C ARG A 94 -1.13 -15.29 0.43
N SER A 95 -1.25 -15.86 1.62
CA SER A 95 -2.06 -17.05 1.88
C SER A 95 -3.54 -16.79 1.60
N ILE A 96 -4.04 -15.59 1.90
CA ILE A 96 -5.40 -15.15 1.53
C ILE A 96 -5.59 -15.11 0.02
N GLY A 97 -4.64 -14.53 -0.73
CA GLY A 97 -4.68 -14.53 -2.19
C GLY A 97 -4.78 -15.93 -2.79
N LEU A 98 -3.95 -16.87 -2.30
CA LEU A 98 -3.99 -18.27 -2.73
C LEU A 98 -5.33 -18.95 -2.41
N ALA A 99 -5.89 -18.69 -1.23
CA ALA A 99 -7.17 -19.24 -0.85
C ALA A 99 -8.34 -18.67 -1.67
N LEU A 100 -8.30 -17.38 -2.02
CA LEU A 100 -9.26 -16.76 -2.93
C LEU A 100 -9.21 -17.41 -4.31
N ASP A 101 -8.02 -17.56 -4.90
CA ASP A 101 -7.85 -18.20 -6.22
C ASP A 101 -8.40 -19.63 -6.23
N ALA A 102 -8.05 -20.42 -5.22
CA ALA A 102 -8.56 -21.78 -5.07
C ALA A 102 -10.08 -21.83 -4.92
N THR A 103 -10.66 -20.86 -4.21
CA THR A 103 -12.11 -20.77 -3.99
C THR A 103 -12.84 -20.39 -5.27
N ILE A 104 -12.32 -19.39 -6.01
CA ILE A 104 -12.88 -18.95 -7.29
C ILE A 104 -12.82 -20.09 -8.32
N ALA A 105 -11.70 -20.81 -8.39
CA ALA A 105 -11.57 -21.97 -9.26
C ALA A 105 -12.63 -23.04 -8.94
N ARG A 106 -12.80 -23.38 -7.65
CA ARG A 106 -13.78 -24.37 -7.20
C ARG A 106 -15.23 -23.96 -7.49
N LEU A 107 -15.56 -22.69 -7.33
CA LEU A 107 -16.88 -22.16 -7.71
C LEU A 107 -17.08 -22.18 -9.24
N GLY A 108 -16.02 -21.89 -10.00
CA GLY A 108 -16.01 -21.91 -11.47
C GLY A 108 -16.27 -23.30 -12.09
N GLU A 109 -15.98 -24.38 -11.37
CA GLU A 109 -16.35 -25.74 -11.76
C GLU A 109 -17.87 -26.00 -11.70
N ARG A 110 -18.64 -25.09 -11.08
CA ARG A 110 -20.08 -25.24 -10.81
C ARG A 110 -20.87 -24.01 -11.29
N PRO A 111 -20.80 -23.64 -12.58
CA PRO A 111 -21.39 -22.41 -13.08
C PRO A 111 -22.92 -22.45 -13.21
N ALA A 112 -23.52 -23.64 -13.15
CA ALA A 112 -24.96 -23.83 -13.31
C ALA A 112 -25.74 -23.79 -11.99
N GLU A 113 -25.05 -23.60 -10.86
CA GLU A 113 -25.69 -23.62 -9.55
C GLU A 113 -25.85 -22.19 -9.00
N ASP A 114 -27.09 -21.76 -8.74
CA ASP A 114 -27.43 -20.37 -8.33
C ASP A 114 -26.61 -19.88 -7.12
N TRP A 115 -26.31 -20.76 -6.18
CA TRP A 115 -25.51 -20.41 -5.00
C TRP A 115 -24.04 -20.15 -5.33
N SER A 116 -23.50 -20.83 -6.35
CA SER A 116 -22.11 -20.64 -6.80
C SER A 116 -21.96 -19.27 -7.43
N GLU A 117 -22.94 -18.86 -8.23
CA GLU A 117 -23.01 -17.50 -8.78
C GLU A 117 -23.15 -16.45 -7.66
N ALA A 118 -24.02 -16.69 -6.67
CA ALA A 118 -24.19 -15.81 -5.53
C ALA A 118 -22.89 -15.69 -4.68
N ALA A 119 -22.17 -16.81 -4.48
CA ALA A 119 -20.89 -16.84 -3.79
C ALA A 119 -19.80 -16.08 -4.56
N LEU A 120 -19.71 -16.29 -5.89
CA LEU A 120 -18.81 -15.52 -6.76
C LEU A 120 -19.13 -14.02 -6.74
N ALA A 121 -20.41 -13.66 -6.74
CA ALA A 121 -20.84 -12.27 -6.62
C ALA A 121 -20.41 -11.66 -5.27
N SER A 122 -20.45 -12.43 -4.17
CA SER A 122 -19.94 -11.95 -2.87
C SER A 122 -18.43 -11.71 -2.89
N LEU A 123 -17.65 -12.65 -3.41
CA LEU A 123 -16.20 -12.49 -3.54
C LEU A 123 -15.83 -11.29 -4.41
N ARG A 124 -16.54 -11.08 -5.53
CA ARG A 124 -16.33 -9.91 -6.40
C ARG A 124 -16.58 -8.59 -5.67
N ARG A 125 -17.59 -8.53 -4.79
CA ARG A 125 -17.83 -7.34 -3.95
C ARG A 125 -16.69 -7.11 -2.97
N SER A 126 -16.22 -8.15 -2.26
CA SER A 126 -15.09 -8.02 -1.34
C SER A 126 -13.80 -7.60 -2.06
N LEU A 127 -13.55 -8.12 -3.27
CA LEU A 127 -12.43 -7.69 -4.10
C LEU A 127 -12.55 -6.23 -4.54
N ALA A 128 -13.76 -5.78 -4.92
CA ALA A 128 -14.00 -4.39 -5.27
C ALA A 128 -13.80 -3.45 -4.06
N GLU A 129 -14.30 -3.82 -2.88
CA GLU A 129 -14.10 -3.07 -1.64
C GLU A 129 -12.61 -3.00 -1.26
N SER A 130 -11.88 -4.10 -1.40
CA SER A 130 -10.42 -4.13 -1.21
C SER A 130 -9.69 -3.20 -2.20
N ALA A 131 -10.13 -3.16 -3.46
CA ALA A 131 -9.56 -2.28 -4.46
C ALA A 131 -9.82 -0.80 -4.16
N GLU A 132 -10.98 -0.45 -3.59
CA GLU A 132 -11.27 0.92 -3.13
C GLU A 132 -10.34 1.36 -1.99
N VAL A 133 -10.00 0.44 -1.08
CA VAL A 133 -9.01 0.70 -0.02
C VAL A 133 -7.64 1.02 -0.62
N GLN A 134 -7.19 0.25 -1.62
CA GLN A 134 -5.95 0.53 -2.35
C GLN A 134 -6.00 1.86 -3.10
N GLY A 135 -7.11 2.15 -3.78
CA GLY A 135 -7.30 3.39 -4.53
C GLY A 135 -7.14 4.63 -3.64
N ARG A 136 -7.72 4.61 -2.43
CA ARG A 136 -7.57 5.70 -1.47
C ARG A 136 -6.13 5.93 -1.05
N LEU A 137 -5.35 4.85 -0.83
CA LEU A 137 -3.94 4.97 -0.52
C LEU A 137 -3.17 5.62 -1.67
N VAL A 138 -3.39 5.16 -2.91
CA VAL A 138 -2.73 5.73 -4.10
C VAL A 138 -3.09 7.22 -4.27
N ASP A 139 -4.37 7.58 -4.14
CA ASP A 139 -4.82 8.97 -4.22
C ASP A 139 -4.14 9.85 -3.18
N GLU A 140 -4.00 9.35 -1.95
CA GLU A 140 -3.26 10.04 -0.90
C GLU A 140 -1.77 10.17 -1.21
N MET A 141 -1.16 9.15 -1.81
CA MET A 141 0.24 9.18 -2.24
C MET A 141 0.50 10.18 -3.36
N LEU A 142 -0.50 10.45 -4.20
CA LEU A 142 -0.41 11.37 -5.34
C LEU A 142 -0.74 12.82 -4.97
N LYS A 143 -1.32 13.07 -3.78
CA LYS A 143 -1.56 14.44 -3.30
C LYS A 143 -0.23 15.20 -3.20
N PRO A 144 -0.13 16.42 -3.78
CA PRO A 144 1.08 17.21 -3.69
C PRO A 144 1.35 17.57 -2.22
N THR A 145 2.53 17.19 -1.73
CA THR A 145 3.00 17.57 -0.39
C THR A 145 3.11 19.09 -0.32
N ARG A 146 2.31 19.72 0.55
CA ARG A 146 2.17 21.19 0.67
C ARG A 146 3.49 21.93 0.97
N GLU A 147 4.56 21.21 1.30
CA GLU A 147 5.89 21.79 1.53
C GLU A 147 6.59 22.28 0.25
N SER A 148 6.17 21.82 -0.93
CA SER A 148 6.73 22.28 -2.22
C SER A 148 6.31 23.71 -2.60
N THR A 149 5.13 24.14 -2.15
CA THR A 149 4.57 25.46 -2.50
C THR A 149 5.07 26.59 -1.60
N ALA A 150 5.58 26.29 -0.40
CA ALA A 150 6.05 27.32 0.54
C ALA A 150 7.42 27.93 0.17
N ARG A 151 8.24 27.26 -0.65
CA ARG A 151 9.55 27.78 -1.13
C ARG A 151 9.47 28.62 -2.41
N ARG A 152 8.26 28.89 -2.92
CA ARG A 152 8.02 29.71 -4.13
C ARG A 152 7.34 31.04 -3.83
N ALA A 153 7.58 31.63 -2.66
CA ALA A 153 7.30 33.06 -2.48
C ALA A 153 8.40 33.87 -3.19
N PRO A 154 8.07 34.72 -4.19
CA PRO A 154 9.06 35.59 -4.83
C PRO A 154 9.60 36.59 -3.82
N ALA A 155 10.92 36.78 -3.83
CA ALA A 155 11.60 37.84 -3.10
C ALA A 155 10.95 39.19 -3.46
N THR A 156 10.32 39.82 -2.48
CA THR A 156 9.87 41.20 -2.55
C THR A 156 11.10 42.05 -2.86
N SER A 157 11.16 42.62 -4.06
CA SER A 157 12.13 43.64 -4.44
C SER A 157 11.89 44.88 -3.57
N VAL A 158 12.76 45.10 -2.59
CA VAL A 158 12.87 46.34 -1.84
C VAL A 158 14.13 47.05 -2.33
N GLY A 159 13.98 48.29 -2.80
CA GLY A 159 15.02 49.18 -3.31
C GLY A 159 14.69 49.61 -4.74
N GLU A 160 14.52 50.88 -5.11
CA GLU A 160 15.05 52.12 -4.53
C GLU A 160 14.06 53.28 -4.78
N GLU A 161 13.68 53.99 -3.72
CA GLU A 161 13.37 55.42 -3.79
C GLU A 161 14.64 56.18 -3.39
N GLY A 162 15.02 57.19 -4.18
CA GLY A 162 15.83 58.30 -3.69
C GLY A 162 17.10 58.62 -4.48
N ALA A 163 16.97 59.43 -5.54
CA ALA A 163 17.66 60.73 -5.69
C ALA A 163 17.13 61.45 -6.94
#